data_AF-A0A2V6HM87-F1
#
_entry.id   AF-A0A2V6HM87-F1
#
_cell.length_a   1.000
_cell.length_b   1.000
_cell.length_c   1.000
_cell.angle_alpha   90.00
_cell.angle_beta   90.00
_cell.angle_gamma   90.00
#
_symmetry.space_group_name_H-M   'P 1'
#
loop_
_entity.id
_entity.type
_entity.pdbx_description
1 polymer ?
#
loop_
_entity_poly.entity_id
_entity_poly.type
_entity_poly.pdbx_seq_one_letter_code
_entity_poly.pdbx_strand_id
1 'polypeptide(L)'
;MDEFSTIWERIKHENDLVNHRLTWLGTFQGLLLAALAFAWDKHDAKYMIYALGALGVSVALSIAVATYRANKALDRLSRYWDKVKPKDYVGLDVEGVRSRSGFFRWLMPGSFLPLTFAVAWIVILYIHFSR
;
A
#
# COMPACT_ATOMS: atom_id res chain seq x y z
N MET A 1 20.17 23.79 -9.97
CA MET A 1 19.79 22.68 -9.09
C MET A 1 20.57 21.48 -9.54
N ASP A 2 21.33 20.87 -8.64
CA ASP A 2 22.13 19.70 -8.95
C ASP A 2 21.21 18.49 -9.21
N GLU A 3 21.56 17.65 -10.19
CA GLU A 3 20.73 16.49 -10.58
C GLU A 3 20.41 15.58 -9.38
N PHE A 4 21.35 15.47 -8.44
CA PHE A 4 21.18 14.75 -7.18
C PHE A 4 20.02 15.28 -6.33
N SER A 5 19.92 16.61 -6.15
CA SER A 5 18.87 17.21 -5.32
C SER A 5 17.48 16.90 -5.89
N THR A 6 17.36 16.91 -7.22
CA THR A 6 16.11 16.60 -7.93
C THR A 6 15.70 15.13 -7.76
N ILE A 7 16.66 14.20 -7.82
CA ILE A 7 16.41 12.76 -7.59
C ILE A 7 15.94 12.54 -6.16
N TRP A 8 16.64 13.14 -5.19
CA TRP A 8 16.32 13.02 -3.78
C TRP A 8 14.93 13.57 -3.44
N GLU A 9 14.59 14.76 -3.93
CA GLU A 9 13.27 15.35 -3.76
C GLU A 9 12.16 14.47 -4.33
N ARG A 10 12.36 13.89 -5.51
CA ARG A 10 11.39 12.96 -6.12
C ARG A 10 11.19 11.69 -5.29
N ILE A 11 12.27 11.13 -4.74
CA ILE A 11 12.18 9.94 -3.88
C ILE A 11 11.41 10.25 -2.60
N LYS A 12 11.75 11.37 -1.96
CA LYS A 12 11.05 11.82 -0.76
C LYS A 12 9.56 12.01 -1.05
N HIS A 13 9.23 12.68 -2.16
CA HIS A 13 7.85 12.90 -2.58
C HIS A 13 7.08 11.59 -2.80
N GLU A 14 7.66 10.61 -3.50
CA GLU A 14 7.01 9.31 -3.71
C GLU A 14 6.83 8.52 -2.41
N ASN A 15 7.81 8.56 -1.50
CA ASN A 15 7.68 7.94 -0.18
C ASN A 15 6.56 8.59 0.64
N ASP A 16 6.45 9.92 0.64
CA ASP A 16 5.39 10.65 1.32
C ASP A 16 4.01 10.30 0.73
N LEU A 17 3.91 10.18 -0.60
CA LEU A 17 2.70 9.74 -1.27
C LEU A 17 2.31 8.30 -0.90
N VAL A 18 3.26 7.37 -0.83
CA VAL A 18 3.00 5.99 -0.38
C VAL A 18 2.53 5.99 1.07
N ASN A 19 3.18 6.75 1.94
CA ASN A 19 2.79 6.87 3.34
C ASN A 19 1.35 7.40 3.49
N HIS A 20 1.00 8.48 2.79
CA HIS A 20 -0.37 9.01 2.78
C HIS A 20 -1.40 7.99 2.27
N ARG A 21 -1.09 7.25 1.20
CA ARG A 21 -1.98 6.19 0.69
C ARG A 21 -2.20 5.09 1.73
N LEU A 22 -1.16 4.70 2.46
CA LEU A 22 -1.27 3.71 3.54
C LEU A 22 -2.04 4.24 4.75
N THR A 23 -1.87 5.52 5.10
CA THR A 23 -2.70 6.18 6.12
C THR A 23 -4.17 6.13 5.73
N TRP A 24 -4.50 6.56 4.51
CA TRP A 24 -5.88 6.54 4.01
C TRP A 24 -6.45 5.13 3.93
N LEU A 25 -5.64 4.12 3.54
CA LEU A 25 -6.05 2.72 3.62
C LEU A 25 -6.46 2.37 5.05
N GLY A 26 -5.59 2.60 6.03
CA GLY A 26 -5.89 2.30 7.44
C GLY A 26 -7.17 2.98 7.93
N THR A 27 -7.35 4.26 7.60
CA THR A 27 -8.55 5.02 7.95
C THR A 27 -9.81 4.43 7.34
N PHE A 28 -9.84 4.18 6.02
CA PHE A 28 -11.01 3.61 5.36
C PHE A 28 -11.32 2.21 5.88
N GLN A 29 -10.31 1.35 6.00
CA GLN A 29 -10.49 -0.02 6.48
C GLN A 29 -11.01 -0.06 7.92
N GLY A 30 -10.48 0.80 8.79
CA GLY A 30 -10.97 0.94 10.18
C GLY A 30 -12.42 1.39 10.26
N LEU A 31 -12.80 2.43 9.49
CA LEU A 31 -14.17 2.93 9.46
C LEU A 31 -15.15 1.88 8.90
N LEU A 32 -14.76 1.14 7.86
CA LEU A 32 -15.59 0.11 7.27
C LEU A 32 -15.77 -1.09 8.20
N LEU A 33 -14.72 -1.51 8.91
CA LEU A 33 -14.82 -2.56 9.92
C LEU A 33 -15.68 -2.13 11.12
N ALA A 34 -15.60 -0.87 11.54
CA ALA A 34 -16.49 -0.33 12.57
C ALA A 34 -17.95 -0.34 12.10
N ALA A 35 -18.22 0.10 10.86
CA ALA A 35 -19.56 0.05 10.28
C ALA A 35 -20.09 -1.39 10.16
N LEU A 36 -19.23 -2.35 9.79
CA LEU A 36 -19.56 -3.77 9.76
C LEU A 36 -19.96 -4.29 11.14
N ALA A 37 -19.22 -3.93 12.20
CA ALA A 37 -19.52 -4.35 13.57
C ALA A 37 -20.93 -3.90 14.01
N PHE A 38 -21.36 -2.69 13.64
CA PHE A 38 -22.72 -2.21 13.91
C PHE A 38 -23.81 -2.90 13.08
N ALA A 39 -23.44 -3.51 11.95
CA ALA A 39 -24.35 -4.16 11.02
C ALA A 39 -24.49 -5.67 11.26
N TRP A 40 -23.51 -6.30 11.90
CA TRP A 40 -23.29 -7.75 11.87
C TRP A 40 -24.48 -8.61 12.30
N ASP A 41 -25.18 -8.23 13.37
CA ASP A 41 -26.30 -9.00 13.92
C ASP A 41 -27.68 -8.49 13.48
N LYS A 42 -27.73 -7.53 12.54
CA LYS A 42 -29.00 -6.97 12.04
C LYS A 42 -29.50 -7.78 10.85
N HIS A 43 -30.63 -8.46 11.02
CA HIS A 43 -31.26 -9.27 9.96
C HIS A 43 -31.52 -8.51 8.65
N ASP A 44 -31.90 -7.22 8.74
CA ASP A 44 -32.19 -6.38 7.56
C ASP A 44 -30.93 -5.76 6.93
N ALA A 45 -29.74 -5.93 7.54
CA ALA A 45 -28.51 -5.28 7.08
C ALA A 45 -27.70 -6.10 6.07
N LYS A 46 -28.23 -7.24 5.60
CA LYS A 46 -27.52 -8.15 4.68
C LYS A 46 -26.94 -7.44 3.44
N TYR A 47 -27.74 -6.61 2.77
CA TYR A 47 -27.27 -5.85 1.60
C TYR A 47 -26.20 -4.82 1.95
N MET A 48 -26.29 -4.20 3.14
CA MET A 48 -25.31 -3.24 3.62
C MET A 48 -23.96 -3.92 3.89
N ILE A 49 -23.95 -5.14 4.46
CA ILE A 49 -22.72 -5.91 4.70
C ILE A 49 -22.02 -6.25 3.37
N TYR A 50 -22.78 -6.66 2.35
CA TYR A 50 -22.21 -6.89 1.01
C TYR A 50 -21.65 -5.61 0.40
N ALA A 51 -22.35 -4.48 0.53
CA ALA A 51 -21.87 -3.19 0.05
C ALA A 51 -20.58 -2.76 0.77
N LEU A 52 -20.51 -2.90 2.09
CA LEU A 52 -19.33 -2.58 2.90
C LEU A 52 -18.14 -3.45 2.51
N GLY A 53 -18.34 -4.76 2.32
CA GLY A 53 -17.26 -5.65 1.91
C GLY A 53 -16.80 -5.40 0.48
N ALA A 54 -17.71 -5.16 -0.46
CA ALA A 54 -17.36 -4.77 -1.82
C ALA A 54 -16.55 -3.46 -1.83
N LEU A 55 -16.94 -2.48 -1.03
CA LEU A 55 -16.20 -1.23 -0.88
C LEU A 55 -14.82 -1.47 -0.25
N GLY A 56 -14.75 -2.29 0.80
CA GLY A 56 -13.51 -2.66 1.48
C GLY A 56 -12.49 -3.31 0.55
N VAL A 57 -12.91 -4.27 -0.27
CA VAL A 57 -12.10 -4.88 -1.33
C VAL A 57 -11.67 -3.84 -2.37
N SER A 58 -12.61 -3.00 -2.84
CA SER A 58 -12.33 -2.02 -3.88
C SER A 58 -11.29 -0.98 -3.45
N VAL A 59 -11.42 -0.45 -2.23
CA VAL A 59 -10.46 0.50 -1.65
C VAL A 59 -9.09 -0.16 -1.48
N ALA A 60 -9.05 -1.39 -0.95
CA ALA A 60 -7.82 -2.14 -0.79
C ALA A 60 -7.10 -2.36 -2.12
N LEU A 61 -7.80 -2.82 -3.17
CA LEU A 61 -7.23 -3.04 -4.49
C LEU A 61 -6.76 -1.74 -5.16
N SER A 62 -7.53 -0.65 -5.03
CA SER A 62 -7.16 0.67 -5.55
C SER A 62 -5.82 1.14 -4.97
N ILE A 63 -5.65 1.03 -3.65
CA ILE A 63 -4.42 1.42 -2.96
C ILE A 63 -3.27 0.44 -3.27
N ALA A 64 -3.56 -0.86 -3.44
CA ALA A 64 -2.57 -1.85 -3.87
C ALA A 64 -1.95 -1.47 -5.22
N VAL A 65 -2.78 -1.12 -6.20
CA VAL A 65 -2.32 -0.74 -7.55
C VAL A 65 -1.53 0.58 -7.49
N ALA A 66 -2.01 1.58 -6.76
CA ALA A 66 -1.34 2.86 -6.62
C ALA A 66 0.05 2.70 -5.99
N THR A 67 0.15 1.93 -4.90
CA THR A 67 1.41 1.71 -4.19
C THR A 67 2.37 0.83 -4.98
N TYR A 68 1.87 -0.18 -5.69
CA TYR A 68 2.70 -0.99 -6.58
C TYR A 68 3.38 -0.14 -7.66
N ARG A 69 2.65 0.79 -8.27
CA ARG A 69 3.21 1.71 -9.28
C ARG A 69 4.25 2.66 -8.68
N ALA A 70 3.99 3.20 -7.49
CA ALA A 70 4.92 4.07 -6.78
C ALA A 70 6.22 3.34 -6.43
N ASN A 71 6.13 2.12 -5.87
CA ASN A 71 7.30 1.29 -5.58
C ASN A 71 8.11 1.00 -6.85
N LYS A 72 7.45 0.73 -7.99
CA LYS A 72 8.14 0.54 -9.27
C LYS A 72 8.82 1.81 -9.78
N ALA A 73 8.30 2.99 -9.47
CA ALA A 73 8.92 4.26 -9.81
C ALA A 73 10.17 4.51 -8.94
N LEU A 74 10.07 4.28 -7.62
CA LEU A 74 11.20 4.31 -6.69
C LEU A 74 12.31 3.35 -7.13
N ASP A 75 11.97 2.11 -7.49
CA ASP A 75 12.92 1.12 -8.00
C ASP A 75 13.66 1.56 -9.26
N ARG A 76 13.01 2.33 -10.13
CA ARG A 76 13.63 2.86 -11.35
C ARG A 76 14.57 4.00 -11.02
N LEU A 77 14.16 4.86 -10.09
CA LEU A 77 14.93 6.03 -9.66
C LEU A 77 16.17 5.63 -8.86
N SER A 78 16.02 4.64 -7.97
CA SER A 78 17.12 3.99 -7.24
C SER A 78 18.14 3.32 -8.18
N ARG A 79 17.66 2.63 -9.24
CA ARG A 79 18.53 2.08 -10.28
C ARG A 79 19.19 3.14 -11.17
N TYR A 80 18.54 4.28 -11.38
CA TYR A 80 19.12 5.39 -12.11
C TYR A 80 20.24 6.05 -11.29
N TRP A 81 20.00 6.26 -10.00
CA TRP A 81 21.00 6.77 -9.07
C TRP A 81 22.29 5.95 -9.07
N ASP A 82 22.20 4.62 -9.04
CA ASP A 82 23.39 3.77 -9.09
C ASP A 82 24.24 3.92 -10.35
N LYS A 83 23.64 4.37 -11.46
CA LYS A 83 24.35 4.57 -12.73
C LYS A 83 25.04 5.92 -12.78
N VAL A 84 24.48 6.93 -12.12
CA VAL A 84 24.93 8.32 -12.21
C VAL A 84 25.77 8.73 -11.01
N LYS A 85 25.66 8.01 -9.88
CA LYS A 85 26.40 8.35 -8.66
C LYS A 85 27.93 8.31 -8.89
N PRO A 86 28.68 9.29 -8.37
CA PRO A 86 30.14 9.28 -8.43
C PRO A 86 30.73 8.01 -7.81
N LYS A 87 31.83 7.48 -8.37
CA LYS A 87 32.47 6.25 -7.89
C LYS A 87 33.09 6.40 -6.50
N ASP A 88 33.44 7.63 -6.13
CA ASP A 88 33.99 8.07 -4.87
C ASP A 88 32.91 8.53 -3.86
N TYR A 89 31.62 8.34 -4.19
CA TYR A 89 30.54 8.69 -3.29
C TYR A 89 30.51 7.77 -2.05
N VAL A 90 30.76 8.35 -0.88
CA VAL A 90 30.74 7.66 0.43
C VAL A 90 29.48 8.01 1.25
N GLY A 91 28.50 8.67 0.63
CA GLY A 91 27.26 9.08 1.30
C GLY A 91 26.22 7.97 1.43
N LEU A 92 25.08 8.30 2.05
CA LEU A 92 23.95 7.39 2.21
C LEU A 92 23.30 7.07 0.85
N ASP A 93 22.94 5.81 0.62
CA ASP A 93 22.13 5.43 -0.53
C ASP A 93 20.70 6.00 -0.42
N VAL A 94 20.03 6.10 -1.56
CA VAL A 94 18.66 6.63 -1.72
C VAL A 94 17.57 5.81 -1.03
N GLU A 95 17.87 4.57 -0.72
CA GLU A 95 17.03 3.67 0.04
C GLU A 95 17.91 3.11 1.16
N GLY A 96 17.29 2.59 2.24
CA GLY A 96 18.02 1.84 3.24
C GLY A 96 18.61 0.53 2.68
N VAL A 97 18.57 -0.55 3.46
CA VAL A 97 19.05 -1.85 2.94
C VAL A 97 18.15 -2.30 1.78
N ARG A 98 18.69 -2.25 0.55
CA ARG A 98 18.00 -2.81 -0.60
C ARG A 98 18.01 -4.32 -0.49
N SER A 99 16.84 -4.92 -0.25
CA SER A 99 16.72 -6.36 -0.37
C SER A 99 16.99 -6.76 -1.82
N ARG A 100 18.10 -7.48 -2.06
CA ARG A 100 18.35 -8.17 -3.33
C ARG A 100 17.32 -9.28 -3.60
N SER A 101 16.63 -9.74 -2.56
CA SER A 101 15.61 -10.79 -2.62
C SER A 101 14.23 -10.19 -2.83
N GLY A 102 13.51 -10.67 -3.86
CA GLY A 102 12.15 -10.26 -4.17
C GLY A 102 11.13 -10.61 -3.07
N PHE A 103 11.44 -11.57 -2.21
CA PHE A 103 10.56 -12.00 -1.11
C PHE A 103 10.36 -10.89 -0.07
N PHE A 104 11.44 -10.29 0.43
CA PHE A 104 11.32 -9.17 1.39
C PHE A 104 10.72 -7.92 0.75
N ARG A 105 10.82 -7.76 -0.58
CA ARG A 105 10.16 -6.66 -1.30
C ARG A 105 8.63 -6.79 -1.27
N TRP A 106 8.12 -8.02 -1.30
CA TRP A 106 6.69 -8.28 -1.19
C TRP A 106 6.15 -8.04 0.23
N LEU A 107 6.96 -8.29 1.25
CA LEU A 107 6.66 -8.02 2.66
C LEU A 107 6.66 -6.52 3.03
N MET A 108 7.01 -5.62 2.10
CA MET A 108 6.91 -4.19 2.38
C MET A 108 5.45 -3.81 2.67
N PRO A 109 5.19 -2.94 3.67
CA PRO A 109 3.83 -2.54 4.06
C PRO A 109 2.98 -2.06 2.88
N GLY A 110 3.61 -1.35 1.93
CA GLY A 110 2.98 -0.85 0.71
C GLY A 110 2.40 -1.91 -0.23
N SER A 111 2.97 -3.12 -0.22
CA SER A 111 2.55 -4.23 -1.08
C SER A 111 1.70 -5.24 -0.31
N PHE A 112 2.05 -5.49 0.95
CA PHE A 112 1.45 -6.54 1.76
C PHE A 112 0.11 -6.10 2.39
N LEU A 113 0.06 -4.92 3.02
CA LEU A 113 -1.12 -4.48 3.77
C LEU A 113 -2.40 -4.38 2.92
N PRO A 114 -2.38 -3.77 1.72
CA PRO A 114 -3.58 -3.70 0.89
C PRO A 114 -4.13 -5.08 0.55
N LEU A 115 -3.25 -6.04 0.24
CA LEU A 115 -3.66 -7.40 -0.09
C LEU A 115 -4.27 -8.11 1.14
N THR A 116 -3.66 -7.94 2.32
CA THR A 116 -4.22 -8.54 3.55
C THR A 116 -5.61 -8.03 3.86
N PHE A 117 -5.89 -6.73 3.68
CA PHE A 117 -7.24 -6.19 3.86
C PHE A 117 -8.22 -6.72 2.81
N ALA A 118 -7.81 -6.82 1.53
CA ALA A 118 -8.65 -7.39 0.49
C ALA A 118 -9.04 -8.85 0.82
N VAL A 119 -8.08 -9.67 1.24
CA VAL A 119 -8.32 -11.05 1.66
C VAL A 119 -9.24 -11.11 2.89
N ALA A 120 -9.02 -10.26 3.88
CA ALA A 120 -9.85 -10.19 5.08
C ALA A 120 -11.33 -9.90 4.72
N TRP A 121 -11.60 -8.96 3.83
CA TRP A 121 -12.96 -8.67 3.38
C TRP A 121 -13.61 -9.82 2.62
N ILE A 122 -12.85 -10.51 1.76
CA ILE A 122 -13.35 -11.70 1.05
C ILE A 122 -13.74 -12.79 2.06
N VAL A 123 -12.91 -13.03 3.08
CA VAL A 123 -13.19 -14.00 4.14
C VAL A 123 -14.44 -13.59 4.93
N ILE A 124 -14.57 -12.32 5.31
CA ILE A 124 -15.76 -11.80 6.00
C ILE A 124 -17.03 -12.02 5.17
N LEU A 125 -16.99 -11.71 3.87
CA LEU A 125 -18.13 -11.88 2.97
C LEU A 125 -18.50 -13.36 2.80
N TYR A 126 -17.50 -14.24 2.72
CA TYR A 126 -17.71 -15.69 2.64
C TYR A 126 -18.35 -16.25 3.92
N ILE A 127 -17.87 -15.83 5.09
CA ILE A 127 -18.44 -16.22 6.39
C ILE A 127 -19.89 -15.76 6.47
N HIS A 128 -20.18 -14.50 6.12
CA HIS A 128 -21.54 -13.97 6.15
C HIS A 128 -22.48 -14.65 5.13
N PHE A 129 -21.97 -15.04 3.97
CA PHE A 129 -22.75 -15.79 2.98
C PHE A 129 -23.07 -17.22 3.43
N SER A 130 -22.18 -17.84 4.21
CA SER A 130 -22.32 -19.22 4.70
C SER A 130 -23.15 -19.34 5.99
N ARG A 131 -23.51 -18.21 6.60
CA ARG A 131 -24.33 -18.11 7.81
C ARG A 131 -25.81 -18.00 7.45
#